data_AF-A0A2A3MNQ7-F1
#
_entry.id   AF-A0A2A3MNQ7-F1
#
_cell.length_a   1.000
_cell.length_b   1.000
_cell.length_c   1.000
_cell.angle_alpha   90.00
_cell.angle_beta   90.00
_cell.angle_gamma   90.00
#
_symmetry.space_group_name_H-M   'P 1'
#
loop_
_entity.id
_entity.type
_entity.pdbx_description
1 polymer ?
#
loop_
_entity_poly.entity_id
_entity_poly.type
_entity_poly.pdbx_seq_one_letter_code
_entity_poly.pdbx_strand_id
1 'polypeptide(L)'
;LDLGLEGTGAPPVITAILVAAISAAPEILTALRAALANRMQSVVNIAMGASLSTVILTVPVMEAMALYTGQPFQMAMTPVQTVMIFLTLIVSAINLNDGETNAIEGMTHFVLFATFIMLSLLGL
;
A
#
# COMPACT_ATOMS: atom_id res chain seq x y z
N LEU A 1 17.76 -10.90 0.98
CA LEU A 1 16.55 -11.04 1.81
C LEU A 1 16.01 -12.48 1.80
N ASP A 2 16.44 -13.36 0.88
CA ASP A 2 16.01 -14.77 0.82
C ASP A 2 16.47 -15.66 1.99
N LEU A 3 17.60 -15.34 2.65
CA LEU A 3 18.15 -16.11 3.77
C LEU A 3 17.19 -16.29 4.97
N GLY A 4 16.18 -15.43 5.12
CA GLY A 4 15.25 -15.48 6.26
C GLY A 4 14.07 -16.44 6.08
N LEU A 5 13.75 -16.83 4.84
CA LEU A 5 12.62 -17.71 4.52
C LEU A 5 13.05 -19.01 3.81
N GLU A 6 14.34 -19.17 3.50
CA GLU A 6 14.90 -20.43 3.01
C GLU A 6 14.47 -21.60 3.91
N GLY A 7 13.74 -22.56 3.33
CA GLY A 7 13.27 -23.77 4.01
C GLY A 7 11.89 -23.67 4.69
N THR A 8 11.26 -22.49 4.74
CA THR A 8 9.94 -22.32 5.37
C THR A 8 8.75 -22.61 4.45
N GLY A 9 8.97 -22.65 3.12
CA GLY A 9 7.90 -22.79 2.12
C GLY A 9 6.98 -21.56 2.01
N ALA A 10 7.29 -20.47 2.72
CA ALA A 10 6.51 -19.24 2.69
C ALA A 10 6.63 -18.52 1.34
N PRO A 11 5.53 -18.05 0.73
CA PRO A 11 5.56 -17.27 -0.50
C PRO A 11 6.44 -16.01 -0.37
N PRO A 12 7.31 -15.68 -1.36
CA PRO A 12 8.18 -14.50 -1.33
C PRO A 12 7.45 -13.17 -1.09
N VAL A 13 6.17 -13.10 -1.48
CA VAL A 13 5.29 -11.95 -1.28
C VAL A 13 5.11 -11.58 0.20
N ILE A 14 5.26 -12.54 1.13
CA ILE A 14 5.15 -12.28 2.57
C ILE A 14 6.26 -11.33 3.04
N THR A 15 7.48 -11.50 2.52
CA THR A 15 8.59 -10.58 2.83
C THR A 15 8.28 -9.17 2.35
N ALA A 16 7.72 -9.02 1.14
CA ALA A 16 7.35 -7.72 0.60
C ALA A 16 6.25 -7.05 1.44
N ILE A 17 5.22 -7.81 1.85
CA ILE A 17 4.15 -7.32 2.73
C ILE A 17 4.71 -6.89 4.09
N LEU A 18 5.62 -7.68 4.68
CA LEU A 18 6.26 -7.34 5.95
C LEU A 18 7.09 -6.06 5.86
N VAL A 19 7.92 -5.92 4.82
CA VAL A 19 8.72 -4.71 4.60
C VAL A 19 7.81 -3.49 4.44
N ALA A 20 6.74 -3.61 3.65
CA ALA A 20 5.76 -2.54 3.48
C ALA A 20 5.07 -2.16 4.80
N ALA A 21 4.64 -3.14 5.59
CA ALA A 21 3.99 -2.92 6.88
C ALA A 21 4.92 -2.21 7.88
N ILE A 22 6.20 -2.60 7.94
CA ILE A 22 7.20 -1.96 8.81
C ILE A 22 7.46 -0.52 8.36
N SER A 23 7.59 -0.29 7.04
CA SER A 23 7.82 1.05 6.49
C SER A 23 6.66 2.00 6.76
N ALA A 24 5.42 1.54 6.62
CA ALA A 24 4.22 2.34 6.80
C ALA A 24 3.77 2.45 8.27
N ALA A 25 4.33 1.66 9.19
CA ALA A 25 3.88 1.59 10.58
C ALA A 25 3.82 2.97 11.30
N PRO A 26 4.83 3.86 11.18
CA PRO A 26 4.78 5.16 11.86
C PRO A 26 3.61 6.03 11.37
N GLU A 27 3.33 6.00 10.08
CA GLU A 27 2.25 6.78 9.45
C GLU A 27 0.89 6.24 9.85
N ILE A 28 0.72 4.90 9.84
CA ILE A 28 -0.50 4.23 10.30
C ILE A 28 -0.79 4.57 11.76
N LEU A 29 0.22 4.49 12.64
CA LEU A 29 0.07 4.83 14.06
C LEU A 29 -0.31 6.31 14.25
N THR A 30 0.28 7.21 13.47
CA THR A 30 -0.02 8.64 13.52
C THR A 30 -1.43 8.94 13.04
N ALA A 31 -1.85 8.32 11.93
CA ALA A 31 -3.21 8.42 11.41
C ALA A 31 -4.24 7.85 12.40
N LEU A 32 -3.98 6.69 13.00
CA LEU A 32 -4.87 6.08 13.98
C LEU A 32 -5.06 6.97 15.22
N ARG A 33 -3.97 7.56 15.73
CA ARG A 33 -4.05 8.53 16.84
C ARG A 33 -4.87 9.76 16.47
N ALA A 34 -4.72 10.27 15.25
CA ALA A 34 -5.52 11.39 14.76
C ALA A 34 -7.01 11.02 14.63
N ALA A 35 -7.32 9.80 14.16
CA ALA A 35 -8.68 9.28 14.05
C ALA A 35 -9.35 9.16 15.43
N LEU A 36 -8.63 8.61 16.42
CA LEU A 36 -9.11 8.52 17.82
C LEU A 36 -9.34 9.89 18.46
N ALA A 37 -8.61 10.92 18.00
CA ALA A 37 -8.80 12.31 18.42
C ALA A 37 -9.85 13.06 17.57
N ASN A 38 -10.62 12.36 16.73
CA ASN A 38 -11.63 12.90 15.82
C ASN A 38 -11.09 13.97 14.85
N ARG A 39 -9.84 13.82 14.39
CA ARG A 39 -9.18 14.73 13.44
C ARG A 39 -9.10 14.11 12.04
N MET A 40 -10.25 13.86 11.41
CA MET A 40 -10.33 13.15 10.12
C MET A 40 -9.57 13.83 8.98
N GLN A 41 -9.52 15.16 8.92
CA GLN A 41 -8.69 15.86 7.95
C GLN A 41 -7.20 15.49 8.06
N SER A 42 -6.69 15.34 9.29
CA SER A 42 -5.31 14.90 9.50
C SER A 42 -5.10 13.45 9.08
N VAL A 43 -6.07 12.57 9.33
CA VAL A 43 -6.06 11.17 8.87
C VAL A 43 -5.95 11.10 7.36
N VAL A 44 -6.83 11.82 6.66
CA VAL A 44 -6.86 11.86 5.19
C VAL A 44 -5.57 12.47 4.63
N ASN A 45 -5.08 13.57 5.22
CA ASN A 45 -3.83 14.21 4.78
C ASN A 45 -2.62 13.26 4.94
N ILE A 46 -2.55 12.49 6.03
CA ILE A 46 -1.49 11.50 6.24
C ILE A 46 -1.61 10.38 5.20
N ALA A 47 -2.80 9.78 5.05
CA ALA A 47 -3.02 8.65 4.15
C ALA A 47 -2.78 9.00 2.68
N MET A 48 -3.36 10.11 2.21
CA MET A 48 -3.19 10.60 0.84
C MET A 48 -1.77 11.11 0.61
N GLY A 49 -1.18 11.80 1.58
CA GLY A 49 0.19 12.30 1.49
C GLY A 49 1.22 11.18 1.33
N ALA A 50 1.13 10.13 2.17
CA ALA A 50 2.00 8.97 2.09
C ALA A 50 1.85 8.21 0.76
N SER A 51 0.60 8.01 0.32
CA SER A 51 0.29 7.32 -0.94
C SER A 51 0.80 8.10 -2.16
N LEU A 52 0.52 9.41 -2.23
CA LEU A 52 0.97 10.26 -3.32
C LEU A 52 2.50 10.39 -3.37
N SER A 53 3.16 10.50 -2.21
CA SER A 53 4.63 10.52 -2.14
C SER A 53 5.24 9.24 -2.70
N THR A 54 4.64 8.09 -2.41
CA THR A 54 5.13 6.80 -2.93
C THR A 54 4.99 6.71 -4.45
N VAL A 55 3.81 7.07 -4.98
CA VAL A 55 3.50 6.94 -6.41
C VAL A 55 4.24 7.99 -7.25
N ILE A 56 4.30 9.24 -6.80
CA ILE A 56 4.84 10.36 -7.59
C ILE A 56 6.35 10.55 -7.37
N LEU A 57 6.90 10.13 -6.23
CA LEU A 57 8.30 10.35 -5.90
C LEU A 57 9.07 9.04 -5.72
N THR A 58 8.69 8.18 -4.78
CA THR A 58 9.50 6.99 -4.43
C THR A 58 9.67 6.05 -5.63
N VAL A 59 8.58 5.72 -6.31
CA VAL A 59 8.62 4.83 -7.47
C VAL A 59 9.46 5.42 -8.62
N PRO A 60 9.24 6.66 -9.08
CA PRO A 60 10.07 7.26 -10.13
C PRO A 60 11.54 7.42 -9.75
N VAL A 61 11.85 7.74 -8.49
CA VAL A 61 13.25 7.84 -8.03
C VAL A 61 13.94 6.48 -8.09
N MET A 62 13.27 5.42 -7.64
CA MET A 62 13.80 4.05 -7.74
C MET A 62 14.03 3.62 -9.19
N GLU A 63 13.08 3.93 -10.07
CA GLU A 63 13.21 3.68 -11.51
C GLU A 63 14.36 4.47 -12.14
N ALA A 64 14.49 5.76 -11.82
CA ALA A 64 15.58 6.61 -12.29
C ALA A 64 16.96 6.11 -11.82
N MET A 65 17.07 5.68 -10.56
CA MET A 65 18.30 5.10 -10.03
C MET A 65 18.68 3.80 -10.74
N ALA A 66 17.69 2.97 -11.07
CA ALA A 66 17.93 1.71 -11.78
C ALA A 66 18.39 1.94 -13.22
N LEU A 67 17.77 2.90 -13.92
CA LEU A 67 18.23 3.36 -15.24
C LEU A 67 19.66 3.89 -15.20
N TYR A 68 20.02 4.65 -14.16
CA TYR A 68 21.37 5.19 -13.98
C TYR A 68 22.42 4.10 -13.69
N THR A 69 22.06 3.11 -12.87
CA THR A 69 22.96 2.02 -12.46
C THR A 69 23.01 0.87 -13.46
N GLY A 70 22.18 0.91 -14.51
CA GLY A 70 22.07 -0.15 -15.52
C GLY A 70 21.44 -1.45 -14.99
N GLN A 71 20.81 -1.43 -13.81
CA GLN A 71 20.09 -2.58 -13.27
C GLN A 71 18.64 -2.56 -13.76
N PRO A 72 18.10 -3.67 -14.31
CA PRO A 72 16.72 -3.71 -14.73
C PRO A 72 15.77 -3.63 -13.53
N PHE A 73 15.05 -2.51 -13.38
CA PHE A 73 13.97 -2.38 -12.41
C PHE A 73 12.70 -3.00 -12.98
N GLN A 74 12.45 -4.24 -12.64
CA GLN A 74 11.16 -4.86 -12.90
C GLN A 74 10.26 -4.57 -11.71
N MET A 75 9.19 -3.80 -11.93
CA MET A 75 8.08 -3.77 -11.00
C MET A 75 7.51 -5.19 -10.93
N ALA A 76 7.91 -5.94 -9.89
CA ALA A 76 7.50 -7.32 -9.65
C ALA A 76 6.03 -7.41 -9.19
N MET A 77 5.15 -6.66 -9.87
CA MET A 77 3.71 -6.66 -9.65
C MET A 77 3.06 -7.52 -10.72
N THR A 78 2.20 -8.42 -10.28
CA THR A 78 1.35 -9.19 -11.18
C THR A 78 0.26 -8.29 -11.79
N PRO A 79 -0.35 -8.67 -12.92
CA PRO A 79 -1.49 -7.94 -13.47
C PRO A 79 -2.64 -7.78 -12.46
N VAL A 80 -2.86 -8.79 -11.61
CA VAL A 80 -3.91 -8.75 -10.58
C VAL A 80 -3.59 -7.72 -9.50
N GLN A 81 -2.35 -7.66 -9.03
CA GLN A 81 -1.90 -6.65 -8.04
C GLN A 81 -2.02 -5.23 -8.60
N THR A 82 -1.67 -5.03 -9.87
CA THR A 82 -1.84 -3.74 -10.56
C THR A 82 -3.32 -3.32 -10.60
N VAL A 83 -4.23 -4.25 -10.93
CA VAL A 83 -5.68 -3.99 -10.92
C VAL A 83 -6.17 -3.67 -9.50
N MET A 84 -5.70 -4.39 -8.48
CA MET A 84 -6.08 -4.13 -7.08
C MET A 84 -5.65 -2.73 -6.61
N ILE A 85 -4.44 -2.29 -6.95
CA ILE A 85 -3.97 -0.92 -6.64
C ILE A 85 -4.87 0.10 -7.33
N PHE A 86 -5.14 -0.11 -8.63
CA PHE A 86 -5.98 0.80 -9.41
C PHE A 86 -7.41 0.89 -8.85
N LEU A 87 -8.02 -0.24 -8.49
CA LEU A 87 -9.34 -0.29 -7.84
C LEU A 87 -9.33 0.41 -6.49
N THR A 88 -8.30 0.19 -5.68
CA THR A 88 -8.17 0.83 -4.37
C THR A 88 -8.12 2.34 -4.52
N LEU A 89 -7.31 2.87 -5.44
CA LEU A 89 -7.22 4.30 -5.72
C LEU A 89 -8.56 4.90 -6.21
N ILE A 90 -9.28 4.20 -7.09
CA ILE A 90 -10.60 4.65 -7.57
C ILE A 90 -11.60 4.72 -6.41
N VAL A 91 -11.69 3.65 -5.62
CA VAL A 91 -12.65 3.58 -4.51
C VAL A 91 -12.30 4.61 -3.43
N SER A 92 -11.02 4.85 -3.16
CA SER A 92 -10.59 5.95 -2.28
C SER A 92 -10.97 7.32 -2.85
N ALA A 93 -10.80 7.55 -4.15
CA ALA A 93 -11.17 8.83 -4.77
C ALA A 93 -12.68 9.09 -4.74
N ILE A 94 -13.51 8.04 -4.85
CA ILE A 94 -14.97 8.12 -4.75
C ILE A 94 -15.39 8.40 -3.31
N ASN A 95 -14.89 7.60 -2.35
CA ASN A 95 -15.31 7.69 -0.94
C ASN A 95 -14.80 8.95 -0.23
N LEU A 96 -13.78 9.63 -0.77
CA LEU A 96 -13.26 10.87 -0.18
C LEU A 96 -13.73 12.14 -0.91
N ASN A 97 -14.60 12.00 -1.92
CA ASN A 97 -14.99 13.10 -2.80
C ASN A 97 -15.95 14.10 -2.12
N ASP A 98 -16.85 13.59 -1.29
CA ASP A 98 -17.88 14.34 -0.59
C ASP A 98 -17.36 15.06 0.67
N GLY A 99 -16.13 14.77 1.09
CA GLY A 99 -15.45 15.41 2.21
C GLY A 99 -15.89 14.90 3.58
N GLU A 100 -16.80 13.91 3.63
CA GLU A 100 -17.17 13.19 4.84
C GLU A 100 -16.53 11.79 4.81
N THR A 101 -16.54 11.08 5.94
CA THR A 101 -16.04 9.70 6.01
C THR A 101 -16.95 8.87 6.88
N ASN A 102 -17.29 7.66 6.42
CA ASN A 102 -18.16 6.73 7.12
C ASN A 102 -17.45 5.40 7.43
N ALA A 103 -17.88 4.74 8.51
CA ALA A 103 -17.44 3.39 8.84
C ALA A 103 -17.71 2.39 7.71
N ILE A 104 -18.81 2.54 6.95
CA ILE A 104 -19.13 1.66 5.81
C ILE A 104 -18.12 1.85 4.66
N GLU A 105 -17.72 3.09 4.36
CA GLU A 105 -16.68 3.39 3.36
C GLU A 105 -15.33 2.80 3.78
N GLY A 106 -14.98 2.94 5.07
CA GLY A 106 -13.78 2.33 5.64
C GLY A 106 -13.79 0.80 5.56
N MET A 107 -14.93 0.16 5.82
CA MET A 107 -15.10 -1.29 5.67
C MET A 107 -14.85 -1.74 4.23
N THR A 108 -15.24 -0.94 3.23
CA THR A 108 -14.97 -1.25 1.82
C THR A 108 -13.47 -1.33 1.55
N HIS A 109 -12.68 -0.40 2.10
CA HIS A 109 -11.22 -0.42 1.97
C HIS A 109 -10.60 -1.61 2.70
N PHE A 110 -11.12 -1.98 3.87
CA PHE A 110 -10.70 -3.18 4.59
C PHE A 110 -10.93 -4.45 3.78
N VAL A 111 -12.08 -4.58 3.11
CA VAL A 111 -12.37 -5.73 2.25
C VAL A 111 -11.41 -5.77 1.06
N LEU A 112 -11.18 -4.64 0.39
CA LEU A 112 -10.20 -4.56 -0.71
C LEU A 112 -8.79 -4.97 -0.27
N PHE A 113 -8.35 -4.50 0.91
CA PHE A 113 -7.06 -4.87 1.47
C PHE A 113 -6.99 -6.36 1.83
N ALA A 114 -8.04 -6.92 2.44
CA ALA A 114 -8.10 -8.34 2.74
C ALA A 114 -8.07 -9.21 1.47
N THR A 115 -8.78 -8.79 0.42
CA THR A 115 -8.74 -9.43 -0.91
C THR A 115 -7.33 -9.34 -1.51
N PHE A 116 -6.66 -8.20 -1.40
CA PHE A 116 -5.27 -8.05 -1.87
C PHE A 116 -4.33 -9.03 -1.16
N ILE A 117 -4.42 -9.16 0.16
CA ILE A 117 -3.61 -10.12 0.93
C ILE A 117 -3.92 -11.56 0.51
N MET A 118 -5.20 -11.92 0.38
CA MET A 118 -5.61 -13.26 -0.05
C MET A 118 -5.04 -13.61 -1.42
N LEU A 119 -5.20 -12.72 -2.42
CA LEU A 119 -4.68 -12.95 -3.78
C LEU A 119 -3.16 -13.04 -3.80
N SER A 120 -2.49 -12.15 -3.05
CA SER A 120 -1.03 -12.16 -2.89
C SER A 120 -0.53 -13.50 -2.35
N LEU A 121 -1.18 -14.04 -1.30
CA LEU A 121 -0.82 -15.33 -0.71
C LEU A 121 -1.04 -16.52 -1.66
N LEU A 122 -1.96 -16.41 -2.61
CA LEU A 122 -2.17 -17.39 -3.68
C LEU A 122 -1.13 -17.29 -4.81
N GLY A 123 -0.20 -16.33 -4.73
CA GLY A 123 0.79 -16.07 -5.78
C GLY A 123 0.21 -15.30 -6.97
N LEU A 124 -0.93 -14.64 -6.77
CA LEU A 124 -1.59 -13.80 -7.76
C LEU A 124 -1.31 -12.33 -7.57
#